data_AF-A0A8S8ZDY6-F1
#
_entry.id   AF-A0A8S8ZDY6-F1
#
_cell.length_a   1.000
_cell.length_b   1.000
_cell.length_c   1.000
_cell.angle_alpha   90.00
_cell.angle_beta   90.00
_cell.angle_gamma   90.00
#
_symmetry.space_group_name_H-M   'P 1'
#
loop_
_entity.id
_entity.type
_entity.pdbx_description
1 polymer ?
#
loop_
_entity_poly.entity_id
_entity_poly.type
_entity_poly.pdbx_seq_one_letter_code
_entity_poly.pdbx_strand_id
1 'polypeptide(L)'
;MTIFHLLHDPGRGPTLEVLLSRIRHSRPEAQIIALSATVGNADEMAEWLDSELVVSEWRPVTLRYGTLTGLEAKVHRVDGPKGPRKTPEARALEGKTTRPLQAILQDTIRNKGQLLVFVSSRASAQKEARELSKHIRRMLADGGLDVSQGCHRQMGGGRCRTPREG
;
A
#
# COMPACT_ATOMS: atom_id res chain seq x y z
N MET A 1 6.14 -1.40 7.64
CA MET A 1 7.27 -1.13 8.56
C MET A 1 7.23 -2.25 9.57
N THR A 2 8.17 -3.17 9.46
CA THR A 2 8.00 -4.56 9.88
C THR A 2 9.07 -4.87 10.92
N ILE A 3 8.66 -5.26 12.13
CA ILE A 3 9.47 -5.17 13.36
C ILE A 3 10.69 -6.10 13.33
N PHE A 4 10.60 -7.26 12.68
CA PHE A 4 11.64 -8.29 12.74
C PHE A 4 12.58 -8.37 11.53
N HIS A 5 12.27 -7.67 10.43
CA HIS A 5 13.27 -7.38 9.38
C HIS A 5 14.45 -6.54 9.94
N LEU A 6 14.26 -5.94 11.12
CA LEU A 6 15.29 -5.19 11.81
C LEU A 6 16.35 -6.07 12.47
N LEU A 7 16.11 -7.36 12.72
CA LEU A 7 17.11 -8.23 13.35
C LEU A 7 18.36 -8.39 12.46
N HIS A 8 18.16 -8.41 11.14
CA HIS A 8 19.21 -8.39 10.13
C HIS A 8 19.60 -6.97 9.67
N ASP A 9 18.96 -5.92 10.20
CA ASP A 9 19.35 -4.53 9.93
C ASP A 9 20.56 -4.18 10.81
N PRO A 10 21.71 -3.82 10.24
CA PRO A 10 22.93 -3.58 11.00
C PRO A 10 22.82 -2.40 11.99
N GLY A 11 21.85 -1.50 11.82
CA GLY A 11 21.63 -0.37 12.72
C GLY A 11 20.69 -0.67 13.90
N ARG A 12 19.79 -1.66 13.78
CA ARG A 12 18.70 -1.89 14.75
C ARG A 12 18.64 -3.32 15.31
N GLY A 13 19.28 -4.29 14.65
CA GLY A 13 19.26 -5.70 15.03
C GLY A 13 19.86 -5.98 16.41
N PRO A 14 21.08 -5.48 16.71
CA PRO A 14 21.70 -5.74 18.01
C PRO A 14 20.88 -5.25 19.21
N THR A 15 20.13 -4.14 19.03
CA THR A 15 19.28 -3.62 20.11
C THR A 15 18.08 -4.53 20.37
N LEU A 16 17.45 -5.04 19.32
CA LEU A 16 16.30 -5.93 19.43
C LEU A 16 16.69 -7.27 20.07
N GLU A 17 17.86 -7.81 19.69
CA GLU A 17 18.41 -9.04 20.26
C GLU A 17 18.67 -8.92 21.77
N VAL A 18 19.31 -7.83 22.21
CA VAL A 18 19.59 -7.56 23.62
C VAL A 18 18.29 -7.39 24.41
N LEU A 19 17.29 -6.70 23.86
CA LEU A 19 16.00 -6.52 24.51
C LEU A 19 15.26 -7.84 24.71
N LEU A 20 15.18 -8.67 23.66
CA LEU A 20 14.54 -9.98 23.74
C LEU A 20 15.26 -10.91 24.71
N SER A 21 16.60 -10.91 24.70
CA SER A 21 17.42 -11.68 25.64
C SER A 21 17.17 -11.27 27.09
N ARG A 22 17.10 -9.95 27.37
CA ARG A 22 16.78 -9.44 28.71
C ARG A 22 15.38 -9.82 29.16
N ILE A 23 14.39 -9.77 28.28
CA ILE A 23 13.01 -10.17 28.60
C ILE A 23 12.97 -11.67 28.91
N ARG A 24 13.56 -12.53 28.07
CA ARG A 24 13.62 -13.98 28.31
C ARG A 24 14.34 -14.33 29.62
N HIS A 25 15.39 -13.59 29.97
CA HIS A 25 16.11 -13.83 31.22
C HIS A 25 15.33 -13.35 32.46
N SER A 26 14.71 -12.17 32.40
CA SER A 26 14.02 -11.57 33.55
C SER A 26 12.61 -12.11 33.79
N ARG A 27 11.94 -12.59 32.74
CA ARG A 27 10.60 -13.21 32.78
C ARG A 27 10.53 -14.40 31.85
N PRO A 28 11.04 -15.57 32.27
CA PRO A 28 11.02 -16.79 31.47
C PRO A 28 9.60 -17.21 31.03
N GLU A 29 8.57 -16.85 31.79
CA GLU A 29 7.16 -17.14 31.54
C GLU A 29 6.45 -16.16 30.58
N ALA A 30 7.16 -15.14 30.08
CA ALA A 30 6.56 -14.15 29.20
C ALA A 30 6.25 -14.72 27.80
N GLN A 31 5.01 -14.56 27.34
CA GLN A 31 4.63 -14.92 25.97
C GLN A 31 5.16 -13.88 24.97
N ILE A 32 5.94 -14.34 24.00
CA ILE A 32 6.45 -13.51 22.90
C ILE A 32 5.66 -13.83 21.64
N ILE A 33 5.02 -12.81 21.06
CA ILE A 33 4.33 -12.92 19.77
C ILE A 33 5.06 -12.02 18.76
N ALA A 34 5.73 -12.65 17.80
CA ALA A 34 6.48 -11.94 16.76
C ALA A 34 5.63 -11.82 15.48
N LEU A 35 5.35 -10.59 15.06
CA LEU A 35 4.62 -10.31 13.81
C LEU A 35 5.59 -9.75 12.76
N SER A 36 5.70 -10.48 11.65
CA SER A 36 6.50 -10.06 10.50
C SER A 36 5.70 -10.11 9.19
N ALA A 37 6.18 -9.41 8.18
CA ALA A 37 5.76 -9.59 6.79
C ALA A 37 6.50 -10.81 6.24
N THR A 38 6.02 -11.43 5.16
CA THR A 38 6.70 -12.54 4.46
C THR A 38 8.20 -12.29 4.35
N VAL A 39 9.00 -13.00 5.16
CA VAL A 39 10.47 -12.96 5.16
C VAL A 39 11.00 -14.29 4.66
N GLY A 40 12.12 -14.27 3.95
CA GLY A 40 12.79 -15.50 3.51
C GLY A 40 13.45 -16.30 4.64
N ASN A 41 13.62 -15.72 5.84
CA ASN A 41 14.28 -16.35 6.99
C ASN A 41 13.32 -16.62 8.17
N ALA A 42 12.00 -16.75 7.90
CA ALA A 42 11.01 -16.92 8.96
C ALA A 42 11.27 -18.16 9.84
N ASP A 43 11.81 -19.24 9.25
CA ASP A 43 12.17 -20.47 9.95
C ASP A 43 13.31 -20.26 10.95
N GLU A 44 14.40 -19.61 10.55
CA GLU A 44 15.53 -19.27 11.44
C GLU A 44 15.08 -18.43 12.64
N MET A 45 14.13 -17.52 12.41
CA MET A 45 13.58 -16.68 13.47
C MET A 45 12.72 -17.47 14.45
N ALA A 46 11.92 -18.39 13.94
CA ALA A 46 11.07 -19.23 14.78
C ALA A 46 11.92 -20.16 15.66
N GLU A 47 12.99 -20.73 15.10
CA GLU A 47 13.97 -21.54 15.82
C GLU A 47 14.69 -20.73 16.91
N TRP A 48 15.18 -19.53 16.59
CA TRP A 48 15.85 -18.69 17.58
C TRP A 48 14.94 -18.24 18.74
N LEU A 49 13.67 -17.96 18.44
CA LEU A 49 12.67 -17.61 19.45
C LEU A 49 12.09 -18.81 20.20
N ASP A 50 12.42 -20.05 19.80
CA ASP A 50 11.77 -21.27 20.27
C ASP A 50 10.24 -21.17 20.19
N SER A 51 9.74 -20.82 19.00
CA SER A 51 8.34 -20.46 18.76
C SER A 51 7.73 -21.22 17.59
N GLU A 52 6.41 -21.40 17.62
CA GLU A 52 5.66 -21.95 16.50
C GLU A 52 5.58 -20.94 15.35
N LEU A 53 5.99 -21.36 14.15
CA LEU A 53 5.91 -20.52 12.96
C LEU A 53 4.55 -20.65 12.28
N VAL A 54 3.83 -19.53 12.17
CA VAL A 54 2.58 -19.44 11.40
C VAL A 54 2.82 -18.60 10.14
N VAL A 55 2.83 -19.26 8.98
CA VAL A 55 2.93 -18.60 7.66
C VAL A 55 1.56 -18.58 6.97
N SER A 56 1.19 -17.44 6.41
CA SER A 56 -0.04 -17.31 5.62
C SER A 56 0.15 -16.37 4.43
N GLU A 57 -0.10 -16.90 3.23
CA GLU A 57 -0.15 -16.14 1.98
C GLU A 57 -1.56 -15.57 1.69
N TRP A 58 -2.50 -15.74 2.62
CA TRP A 58 -3.89 -15.33 2.41
C TRP A 58 -4.03 -13.81 2.38
N ARG A 59 -4.85 -13.30 1.45
CA ARG A 59 -5.19 -11.89 1.34
C ARG A 59 -6.71 -11.70 1.21
N PRO A 60 -7.32 -10.78 1.97
CA PRO A 60 -8.76 -10.52 1.90
C PRO A 60 -9.19 -9.85 0.59
N VAL A 61 -8.27 -9.19 -0.10
CA VAL A 61 -8.52 -8.46 -1.35
C VAL A 61 -7.60 -8.95 -2.46
N THR A 62 -8.09 -8.88 -3.70
CA THR A 62 -7.28 -9.25 -4.86
C THR A 62 -6.26 -8.15 -5.15
N LEU A 63 -4.98 -8.51 -5.17
CA LEU A 63 -3.87 -7.65 -5.52
C LEU A 63 -3.33 -8.03 -6.90
N ARG A 64 -3.28 -7.05 -7.80
CA ARG A 64 -2.77 -7.22 -9.16
C ARG A 64 -1.44 -6.51 -9.28
N TYR A 65 -0.39 -7.24 -9.64
CA TYR A 65 0.92 -6.70 -9.91
C TYR A 65 1.11 -6.59 -11.41
N GLY A 66 1.54 -5.41 -11.85
CA GLY A 66 1.68 -5.11 -13.26
C GLY A 66 2.75 -4.07 -13.52
N THR A 67 3.08 -3.92 -14.79
CA THR A 67 3.94 -2.87 -15.31
C THR A 67 3.15 -1.98 -16.25
N LEU A 68 3.54 -0.71 -16.34
CA LEU A 68 3.02 0.23 -17.33
C LEU A 68 4.17 0.65 -18.22
N THR A 69 4.12 0.30 -19.51
CA THR A 69 5.13 0.70 -20.50
C THR A 69 4.48 1.64 -21.51
N GLY A 70 4.93 2.90 -21.56
CA GLY A 70 4.22 3.94 -22.29
C GLY A 70 2.85 4.18 -21.65
N LEU A 71 1.79 3.68 -22.29
CA LEU A 71 0.43 3.65 -21.76
C LEU A 71 -0.16 2.23 -21.72
N GLU A 72 0.62 1.21 -22.02
CA GLU A 72 0.16 -0.18 -21.96
C GLU A 72 0.35 -0.76 -20.56
N ALA A 73 -0.75 -1.07 -19.89
CA ALA A 73 -0.79 -1.68 -18.57
C ALA A 73 -0.90 -3.20 -18.70
N LYS A 74 0.12 -3.92 -18.23
CA LYS A 74 0.17 -5.39 -18.27
C LYS A 74 0.26 -5.95 -16.86
N VAL A 75 -0.71 -6.78 -16.48
CA VAL A 75 -0.70 -7.51 -15.20
C VAL A 75 0.03 -8.84 -15.40
N HIS A 76 1.02 -9.13 -14.57
CA HIS A 76 1.82 -10.35 -14.63
C HIS A 76 1.64 -11.25 -13.39
N ARG A 77 1.06 -10.73 -12.29
CA ARG A 77 0.72 -11.55 -11.12
C ARG A 77 -0.59 -11.08 -10.49
N VAL A 78 -1.39 -12.04 -10.01
CA VAL A 78 -2.65 -11.77 -9.31
C VAL A 78 -2.74 -12.65 -8.08
N ASP A 79 -2.72 -12.03 -6.91
CA ASP A 79 -2.86 -12.69 -5.61
C ASP A 79 -4.24 -12.34 -5.03
N GLY A 80 -4.87 -13.24 -4.27
CA GLY A 80 -6.16 -12.95 -3.65
C GLY A 80 -6.75 -14.11 -2.84
N PRO A 81 -7.99 -13.99 -2.35
CA PRO A 81 -8.59 -14.93 -1.41
C PRO A 81 -8.72 -16.37 -1.93
N LYS A 82 -8.75 -16.54 -3.26
CA LYS A 82 -8.93 -17.83 -3.93
C LYS A 82 -7.62 -18.35 -4.57
N GLY A 83 -6.47 -17.83 -4.14
CA GLY A 83 -5.18 -18.18 -4.71
C GLY A 83 -4.90 -17.51 -6.07
N PRO A 84 -3.90 -18.02 -6.82
CA PRO A 84 -3.49 -17.46 -8.10
C PRO A 84 -4.64 -17.43 -9.12
N ARG A 85 -4.78 -16.33 -9.84
CA ARG A 85 -5.80 -16.15 -10.90
C ARG A 85 -5.16 -15.92 -12.25
N LYS A 86 -5.93 -16.20 -13.32
CA LYS A 86 -5.59 -15.77 -14.67
C LYS A 86 -5.34 -14.26 -14.67
N THR A 87 -4.22 -13.86 -15.26
CA THR A 87 -3.89 -12.45 -15.48
C THR A 87 -4.87 -11.86 -16.51
N PRO A 88 -5.44 -10.68 -16.26
CA PRO A 88 -6.23 -9.99 -17.26
C PRO A 88 -5.38 -9.65 -18.48
N GLU A 89 -6.03 -9.47 -19.63
CA GLU A 89 -5.36 -8.99 -20.84
C GLU A 89 -4.75 -7.61 -20.64
N ALA A 90 -3.68 -7.33 -21.39
CA ALA A 90 -3.06 -6.01 -21.40
C ALA A 90 -4.05 -4.98 -21.96
N ARG A 91 -4.03 -3.77 -21.39
CA ARG A 91 -4.91 -2.68 -21.83
C ARG A 91 -4.14 -1.39 -21.98
N ALA A 92 -4.52 -0.59 -22.97
CA ALA A 92 -4.00 0.76 -23.14
C ALA A 92 -4.77 1.76 -22.24
N LEU A 93 -4.04 2.61 -21.55
CA LEU A 93 -4.58 3.78 -20.87
C LEU A 93 -4.76 4.93 -21.85
N GLU A 94 -5.81 5.72 -21.64
CA GLU A 94 -6.01 6.97 -22.39
C GLU A 94 -5.11 8.07 -21.82
N GLY A 95 -4.52 8.89 -22.70
CA GLY A 95 -3.72 10.04 -22.29
C GLY A 95 -2.48 10.24 -23.17
N LYS A 96 -1.47 10.93 -22.62
CA LYS A 96 -0.20 11.22 -23.30
C LYS A 96 0.93 10.44 -22.66
N THR A 97 1.76 9.79 -23.48
CA THR A 97 2.97 9.05 -23.03
C THR A 97 3.96 9.94 -22.29
N THR A 98 3.98 11.25 -22.57
CA THR A 98 4.81 12.24 -21.88
C THR A 98 4.40 12.49 -20.42
N ARG A 99 3.18 12.08 -20.02
CA ARG A 99 2.63 12.27 -18.67
C ARG A 99 1.88 11.03 -18.16
N PRO A 100 2.59 9.91 -17.93
CA PRO A 100 1.96 8.64 -17.59
C PRO A 100 1.18 8.68 -16.27
N LEU A 101 1.66 9.42 -15.26
CA LEU A 101 0.95 9.56 -13.98
C LEU A 101 -0.43 10.24 -14.14
N GLN A 102 -0.59 11.15 -15.10
CA GLN A 102 -1.90 11.76 -15.38
C GLN A 102 -2.87 10.76 -16.01
N ALA A 103 -2.38 9.90 -16.92
CA ALA A 103 -3.18 8.84 -17.51
C ALA A 103 -3.62 7.79 -16.45
N ILE A 104 -2.70 7.39 -15.56
CA ILE A 104 -3.02 6.49 -14.45
C ILE A 104 -4.06 7.12 -13.51
N LEU A 105 -3.89 8.40 -13.18
CA LEU A 105 -4.82 9.12 -12.32
C LEU A 105 -6.22 9.19 -12.94
N GLN A 106 -6.32 9.55 -14.23
CA GLN A 106 -7.60 9.60 -14.94
C GLN A 106 -8.28 8.24 -14.97
N ASP A 107 -7.54 7.19 -15.30
CA ASP A 107 -8.06 5.83 -15.29
C ASP A 107 -8.52 5.40 -13.89
N THR A 108 -7.76 5.76 -12.85
CA THR A 108 -8.11 5.46 -11.45
C THR A 108 -9.41 6.16 -11.04
N ILE A 109 -9.56 7.45 -11.37
CA ILE A 109 -10.77 8.23 -11.04
C ILE A 109 -11.98 7.71 -11.82
N ARG A 110 -11.83 7.40 -13.12
CA ARG A 110 -12.89 6.79 -13.94
C ARG A 110 -13.38 5.46 -13.36
N ASN A 111 -12.46 4.68 -12.80
CA ASN A 111 -12.75 3.44 -12.10
C ASN A 111 -13.18 3.63 -10.62
N LYS A 112 -13.45 4.88 -10.19
CA LYS A 112 -13.86 5.27 -8.83
C LYS A 112 -12.90 4.78 -7.74
N GLY A 113 -11.61 4.71 -8.06
CA GLY A 113 -10.55 4.27 -7.16
C GLY A 113 -9.75 5.42 -6.55
N GLN A 114 -8.74 5.06 -5.76
CA GLN A 114 -7.75 5.98 -5.19
C GLN A 114 -6.36 5.61 -5.68
N LEU A 115 -5.51 6.61 -5.90
CA LEU A 115 -4.14 6.43 -6.36
C LEU A 115 -3.16 6.84 -5.25
N LEU A 116 -2.32 5.89 -4.83
CA LEU A 116 -1.16 6.14 -3.96
C LEU A 116 0.11 6.01 -4.81
N VAL A 117 0.92 7.07 -4.85
CA VAL A 117 2.17 7.12 -5.64
C VAL A 117 3.36 7.15 -4.70
N PHE A 118 4.27 6.19 -4.86
CA PHE A 118 5.55 6.18 -4.16
C PHE A 118 6.64 6.78 -5.05
N VAL A 119 7.42 7.70 -4.49
CA VAL A 119 8.56 8.35 -5.16
C VAL A 119 9.76 8.39 -4.21
N SER A 120 10.96 8.53 -4.78
CA SER A 120 12.23 8.36 -4.04
C SER A 120 12.62 9.52 -3.12
N SER A 121 11.97 10.69 -3.20
CA SER A 121 12.39 11.86 -2.42
C SER A 121 11.19 12.72 -1.99
N ARG A 122 11.40 13.51 -0.93
CA ARG A 122 10.42 14.50 -0.48
C ARG A 122 10.14 15.56 -1.55
N ALA A 123 11.19 16.01 -2.26
CA ALA A 123 11.07 17.03 -3.30
C ALA A 123 10.24 16.53 -4.50
N SER A 124 10.49 15.29 -4.94
CA SER A 124 9.69 14.67 -6.02
C SER A 124 8.24 14.44 -5.58
N ALA A 125 7.99 14.03 -4.34
CA ALA A 125 6.63 13.85 -3.83
C ALA A 125 5.82 15.17 -3.90
N GLN A 126 6.43 16.27 -3.45
CA GLN A 126 5.80 17.58 -3.52
C GLN A 126 5.58 18.05 -4.96
N LYS A 127 6.56 17.81 -5.86
CA LYS A 127 6.45 18.16 -7.28
C LYS A 127 5.29 17.41 -7.94
N GLU A 128 5.25 16.08 -7.82
CA GLU A 128 4.19 15.26 -8.42
C GLU A 128 2.82 15.62 -7.84
N ALA A 129 2.71 15.85 -6.53
CA ALA A 129 1.46 16.28 -5.91
C ALA A 129 0.95 17.62 -6.50
N ARG A 130 1.84 18.60 -6.70
CA ARG A 130 1.47 19.89 -7.33
C ARG A 130 1.03 19.71 -8.78
N GLU A 131 1.75 18.92 -9.57
CA GLU A 131 1.42 18.70 -10.98
C GLU A 131 0.11 17.93 -11.17
N LEU A 132 -0.13 16.88 -10.38
CA LEU A 132 -1.39 16.15 -10.38
C LEU A 132 -2.56 17.03 -9.88
N SER A 133 -2.34 17.86 -8.85
CA SER A 133 -3.36 18.81 -8.37
C SER A 133 -3.79 19.80 -9.45
N LYS A 134 -2.85 20.39 -10.20
CA LYS A 134 -3.15 21.27 -11.34
C LYS A 134 -3.96 20.57 -12.43
N HIS A 135 -3.74 19.27 -12.61
CA HIS A 135 -4.48 18.46 -13.59
C HIS A 135 -5.91 18.20 -13.13
N ILE A 136 -6.09 17.77 -11.88
CA ILE A 136 -7.42 17.54 -11.27
C ILE A 136 -8.26 18.82 -11.31
N ARG A 137 -7.68 19.98 -10.93
CA ARG A 137 -8.39 21.26 -10.93
C ARG A 137 -8.94 21.63 -12.30
N ARG A 138 -8.18 21.36 -13.36
CA ARG A 138 -8.66 21.58 -14.75
C ARG A 138 -9.81 20.64 -15.08
N MET A 139 -9.68 19.36 -14.77
CA MET A 139 -10.75 18.38 -15.01
C MET A 139 -12.07 18.73 -14.29
N LEU A 140 -11.98 19.31 -13.08
CA LEU A 140 -13.14 19.79 -12.33
C LEU A 140 -13.76 21.05 -12.97
N ALA A 141 -12.94 21.98 -13.44
CA ALA A 141 -13.42 23.20 -14.11
C ALA A 141 -14.09 22.91 -15.45
N ASP A 142 -13.60 21.92 -16.19
CA ASP A 142 -14.13 21.49 -17.49
C ASP A 142 -15.43 20.65 -17.35
N GLY A 143 -15.95 20.46 -16.12
CA GLY A 143 -17.16 19.67 -15.85
C GLY A 143 -16.97 18.16 -16.02
N GLY A 144 -15.74 17.68 -16.21
CA GLY A 144 -15.43 16.29 -16.52
C GLY A 144 -15.43 15.33 -15.32
N LEU A 145 -15.57 15.83 -14.08
CA LEU A 145 -15.51 15.02 -12.86
C LEU A 145 -16.47 15.54 -11.77
N ASP A 146 -17.43 14.70 -11.36
CA ASP A 146 -18.19 14.90 -10.13
C ASP A 146 -17.51 14.17 -8.96
N VAL A 147 -16.77 14.92 -8.13
CA VAL A 147 -16.07 14.41 -6.94
C VAL A 147 -16.95 14.32 -5.70
N SER A 148 -18.20 14.82 -5.74
CA SER A 148 -19.07 14.88 -4.56
C SER A 148 -19.60 13.49 -4.13
N GLN A 149 -19.56 12.49 -5.02
CA GLN A 149 -20.10 11.15 -4.75
C GLN A 149 -19.19 10.23 -3.93
N GLY A 150 -17.91 10.58 -3.73
CA GLY A 150 -16.93 9.74 -3.04
C GLY A 150 -16.93 9.82 -1.51
N CYS A 151 -17.50 10.87 -0.92
CA CYS A 151 -17.36 11.15 0.52
C CYS A 151 -18.38 10.42 1.40
N HIS A 152 -19.41 9.78 0.82
CA HIS A 152 -20.59 9.33 1.58
C HIS A 152 -20.60 7.88 2.10
N ARG A 153 -19.54 7.08 1.91
CA ARG A 153 -19.57 5.67 2.36
C ARG A 153 -18.37 5.22 3.18
N GLN A 154 -17.99 5.97 4.21
CA GLN A 154 -17.30 5.40 5.38
C GLN A 154 -17.26 6.38 6.57
N MET A 155 -18.42 6.75 7.10
CA MET A 155 -18.53 7.23 8.47
C MET A 155 -19.79 6.59 9.06
N GLY A 156 -19.60 5.59 9.91
CA GLY A 156 -20.67 5.12 10.78
C GLY A 156 -21.21 6.29 11.60
N GLY A 157 -22.53 6.49 11.56
CA GLY A 157 -23.31 7.20 12.57
C GLY A 157 -22.76 8.55 13.07
N GLY A 158 -22.71 9.58 12.22
CA GLY A 158 -22.46 10.95 12.66
C GLY A 158 -22.95 11.96 11.62
N ARG A 159 -24.00 12.72 11.94
CA ARG A 159 -24.58 13.75 11.06
C ARG A 159 -23.56 14.87 10.77
N CYS A 160 -23.11 14.99 9.53
CA CYS A 160 -22.42 16.18 9.04
C CYS A 160 -23.38 17.38 9.06
N ARG A 161 -23.07 18.39 9.88
CA ARG A 161 -23.70 19.71 9.79
C ARG A 161 -23.01 20.49 8.67
N THR A 162 -23.78 20.99 7.71
CA THR A 162 -23.30 21.97 6.72
C THR A 162 -22.95 23.29 7.41
N PRO A 163 -21.94 24.04 6.95
CA PRO A 163 -21.70 25.40 7.41
C PRO A 163 -22.85 26.29 6.93
N ARG A 164 -23.44 27.09 7.82
CA ARG A 164 -24.30 28.21 7.43
C ARG A 164 -23.40 29.29 6.84
N GLU A 165 -23.72 29.71 5.63
CA GLU A 165 -23.19 30.93 5.04
C GLU A 165 -23.65 32.12 5.90
N GLY A 166 -22.71 33.03 6.14
CA GLY A 166 -22.88 34.31 6.83
C GLY A 166 -21.90 35.31 6.24
#